data_AF-A0A953YZX3-F1
#
_entry.id   AF-A0A953YZX3-F1
#
_cell.length_a   1.000
_cell.length_b   1.000
_cell.length_c   1.000
_cell.angle_alpha   90.00
_cell.angle_beta   90.00
_cell.angle_gamma   90.00
#
_symmetry.space_group_name_H-M   'P 1'
#
loop_
_entity.id
_entity.type
_entity.pdbx_description
1 polymer ?
#
loop_
_entity_poly.entity_id
_entity_poly.type
_entity_poly.pdbx_seq_one_letter_code
_entity_poly.pdbx_strand_id
1 'polypeptide(L)'
;MNKLARFRSLNAAQRLMIVFALGALGFTLAACSLSIAGHRVIGSEPAQQAPQAGPVSANVDADGVYDAYEAHAMLFEETDFPSAFTCQPCHEDHFREWSVSQHAYAQLSPVFNAMQATITKRTNGTNGDFCIRCHTQVGMNLGEPVHMSNMDRAQVSREGVTCITCHRVSGDFGTVSGRLAIHKGPLTDSVKGPTGGAGLEPVLADKMRNRVVTEPDEVGRKIHGEAEKFFAITTPEFCGSCHDVTLFNGFRLEEAFTEYKHSIAADAGHTCQDCHMGLEPGKPSGYREGHAAVVAGQPTRKRKLTNHYFAGPDHSVIHPLLFPFNADVYQRWTMRQMITFDWKA
;
A
#
# COMPACT_ATOMS: atom_id res chain seq x y z
N MET A 1 -30.50 1.92 -35.68
CA MET A 1 -31.18 3.06 -36.32
C MET A 1 -30.28 4.30 -36.21
N ASN A 2 -30.04 4.96 -37.33
CA ASN A 2 -28.81 5.71 -37.63
C ASN A 2 -28.81 7.14 -37.04
N LYS A 3 -27.80 7.51 -36.24
CA LYS A 3 -27.65 8.85 -35.61
C LYS A 3 -27.54 10.00 -36.63
N LEU A 4 -27.23 9.70 -37.90
CA LEU A 4 -27.16 10.67 -38.99
C LEU A 4 -28.52 11.18 -39.48
N ALA A 5 -29.64 10.53 -39.15
CA ALA A 5 -30.97 10.96 -39.61
C ALA A 5 -31.52 12.19 -38.86
N ARG A 6 -31.04 12.49 -37.65
CA ARG A 6 -31.53 13.60 -36.81
C ARG A 6 -31.01 14.99 -37.20
N PHE A 7 -29.97 15.09 -38.04
CA PHE A 7 -29.41 16.38 -38.45
C PHE A 7 -30.14 17.03 -39.63
N ARG A 8 -30.94 16.27 -40.39
CA ARG A 8 -31.65 16.77 -41.57
C ARG A 8 -32.98 17.46 -41.25
N SER A 9 -33.49 17.39 -40.02
CA SER A 9 -34.78 17.97 -39.62
C SER A 9 -34.70 19.34 -38.94
N LEU A 10 -33.51 19.96 -38.86
CA LEU A 10 -33.33 21.25 -38.21
C LEU A 10 -33.54 22.42 -39.18
N ASN A 11 -34.38 23.37 -38.78
CA ASN A 11 -34.68 24.57 -39.58
C ASN A 11 -33.55 25.61 -39.52
N ALA A 12 -33.62 26.62 -40.39
CA ALA A 12 -32.56 27.62 -40.59
C ALA A 12 -32.18 28.39 -39.30
N ALA A 13 -33.15 28.62 -38.39
CA ALA A 13 -32.92 29.28 -37.11
C ALA A 13 -32.13 28.40 -36.12
N GLN A 14 -32.35 27.09 -36.14
CA GLN A 14 -31.63 26.14 -35.27
C GLN A 14 -30.20 25.86 -35.73
N ARG A 15 -29.91 26.00 -37.04
CA ARG A 15 -28.54 25.91 -37.56
C ARG A 15 -27.69 27.14 -37.19
N LEU A 16 -28.31 28.32 -37.08
CA LEU A 16 -27.63 29.55 -36.73
C LEU A 16 -27.14 29.56 -35.27
N MET A 17 -27.87 28.96 -34.33
CA MET A 17 -27.44 28.85 -32.93
C MET A 17 -26.21 27.94 -32.72
N ILE A 18 -26.04 26.90 -33.54
CA ILE A 18 -24.89 25.98 -33.44
C ILE A 18 -23.60 26.64 -33.96
N VAL A 19 -23.72 27.52 -34.97
CA VAL A 19 -22.59 28.31 -35.47
C VAL A 19 -22.14 29.35 -34.45
N PHE A 20 -23.06 29.93 -33.66
CA PHE A 20 -22.72 30.85 -32.56
C PHE A 20 -22.11 30.15 -31.33
N ALA A 21 -22.46 28.90 -31.05
CA ALA A 21 -21.90 28.14 -29.93
C ALA A 21 -20.45 27.66 -30.16
N LEU A 22 -20.01 27.53 -31.41
CA LEU A 22 -18.64 27.12 -31.76
C LEU A 22 -17.66 28.29 -31.97
N GLY A 23 -18.16 29.54 -32.02
CA GLY A 23 -17.35 30.74 -32.21
C GLY A 23 -16.82 31.40 -30.94
N ALA A 24 -17.18 30.91 -29.75
CA ALA A 24 -16.84 31.54 -28.46
C ALA A 24 -15.61 30.92 -27.75
N LEU A 25 -14.86 30.02 -28.41
CA LEU A 25 -13.73 29.29 -27.81
C LEU A 25 -12.35 29.66 -28.37
N GLY A 26 -12.25 30.72 -29.17
CA GLY A 26 -10.97 31.26 -29.62
C GLY A 26 -11.04 32.77 -29.70
N PHE A 27 -10.54 33.46 -28.68
CA PHE A 27 -9.91 34.79 -28.72
C PHE A 27 -9.81 35.38 -27.31
N THR A 28 -8.78 34.99 -26.55
CA THR A 28 -8.22 35.83 -25.48
C THR A 28 -6.72 35.52 -25.36
N LEU A 29 -5.97 35.95 -26.37
CA LEU A 29 -4.56 36.30 -26.24
C LEU A 29 -4.38 37.69 -26.85
N ALA A 30 -3.59 38.52 -26.17
CA ALA A 30 -3.15 39.87 -26.53
C ALA A 30 -4.12 41.03 -26.25
N ALA A 31 -4.00 41.63 -25.06
CA ALA A 31 -3.75 43.06 -24.88
C ALA A 31 -3.71 43.45 -23.39
N CYS A 32 -2.52 43.72 -22.85
CA CYS A 32 -2.27 44.87 -21.97
C CYS A 32 -0.82 44.85 -21.49
N SER A 33 0.01 45.62 -22.20
CA SER A 33 1.28 46.11 -21.69
C SER A 33 1.03 47.49 -21.06
N LEU A 34 1.76 47.76 -19.97
CA LEU A 34 2.05 49.04 -19.30
C LEU A 34 1.17 49.51 -18.13
N SER A 35 1.92 49.87 -17.08
CA SER A 35 1.64 50.76 -15.96
C SER A 35 0.99 50.18 -14.71
N ILE A 36 1.84 49.69 -13.79
CA ILE A 36 1.61 49.89 -12.35
C ILE A 36 2.90 50.45 -11.74
N ALA A 37 2.84 51.74 -11.42
CA ALA A 37 3.76 52.38 -10.49
C ALA A 37 3.38 52.00 -9.06
N GLY A 38 4.39 51.59 -8.29
CA GLY A 38 4.49 51.75 -6.84
C GLY A 38 3.40 51.13 -5.97
N HIS A 39 3.60 49.88 -5.53
CA HIS A 39 3.21 49.45 -4.18
C HIS A 39 4.40 48.67 -3.58
N ARG A 40 4.91 49.16 -2.44
CA ARG A 40 5.98 48.53 -1.67
C ARG A 40 5.48 47.19 -1.10
N VAL A 41 6.08 46.09 -1.54
CA VAL A 41 5.97 44.80 -0.86
C VAL A 41 7.01 44.78 0.26
N ILE A 42 6.51 44.62 1.48
CA ILE A 42 7.30 44.33 2.68
C ILE A 42 7.98 42.98 2.41
N GLY A 43 9.32 42.96 2.42
CA GLY A 43 10.09 41.75 2.15
C GLY A 43 9.80 40.67 3.17
N SER A 44 9.22 39.56 2.72
CA SER A 44 9.35 38.28 3.41
C SER A 44 10.73 37.72 3.08
N GLU A 45 11.54 37.45 4.11
CA GLU A 45 12.76 36.67 3.95
C GLU A 45 12.46 35.38 3.19
N PRO A 46 13.33 34.94 2.26
CA PRO A 46 13.16 33.64 1.63
C PRO A 46 13.22 32.58 2.72
N ALA A 47 12.15 31.80 2.86
CA ALA A 47 12.10 30.64 3.73
C ALA A 47 13.34 29.78 3.43
N GLN A 48 14.20 29.61 4.44
CA GLN A 48 15.30 28.67 4.37
C GLN A 48 14.72 27.31 4.01
N GLN A 49 15.13 26.80 2.85
CA GLN A 49 14.77 25.50 2.36
C GLN A 49 15.21 24.48 3.42
N ALA A 50 14.25 23.77 4.02
CA ALA A 50 14.57 22.65 4.89
C ALA A 50 15.52 21.72 4.12
N PRO A 51 16.62 21.24 4.73
CA PRO A 51 17.57 20.37 4.04
C PRO A 51 16.81 19.17 3.49
N GLN A 52 16.83 19.01 2.18
CA GLN A 52 16.32 17.79 1.55
C GLN A 52 17.22 16.66 2.04
N ALA A 53 16.65 15.73 2.81
CA ALA A 53 17.33 14.51 3.19
C ALA A 53 17.71 13.77 1.90
N GLY A 54 19.01 13.73 1.61
CA GLY A 54 19.55 12.90 0.55
C GLY A 54 19.32 11.41 0.86
N PRO A 55 19.57 10.52 -0.11
CA PRO A 55 19.45 9.09 0.12
C PRO A 55 20.35 8.68 1.29
N VAL A 56 19.73 8.18 2.36
CA VAL A 56 20.45 7.64 3.52
C VAL A 56 21.07 6.32 3.07
N SER A 57 22.37 6.35 2.77
CA SER A 57 23.13 5.12 2.60
C SER A 57 23.31 4.48 3.98
N ALA A 58 22.89 3.23 4.15
CA ALA A 58 23.12 2.45 5.36
C ALA A 58 24.62 2.20 5.55
N ASN A 59 25.30 3.13 6.22
CA ASN A 59 26.65 2.93 6.72
C ASN A 59 26.52 2.44 8.16
N VAL A 60 26.41 1.13 8.30
CA VAL A 60 26.53 0.45 9.59
C VAL A 60 28.01 0.44 9.93
N ASP A 61 28.41 1.08 11.03
CA ASP A 61 29.75 0.90 11.57
C ASP A 61 29.97 -0.58 11.95
N ALA A 62 31.23 -1.01 11.97
CA ALA A 62 31.63 -2.42 12.12
C ALA A 62 31.06 -3.13 13.36
N ASP A 63 30.51 -2.38 14.31
CA ASP A 63 29.95 -2.85 15.57
C ASP A 63 28.41 -2.96 15.58
N GLY A 64 27.73 -2.68 14.47
CA GLY A 64 26.27 -2.84 14.37
C GLY A 64 25.45 -1.79 15.11
N VAL A 65 26.06 -0.65 15.45
CA VAL A 65 25.37 0.50 16.08
C VAL A 65 24.92 1.44 14.97
N TYR A 66 23.61 1.67 14.88
CA TYR A 66 23.02 2.70 14.03
C TYR A 66 23.51 4.08 14.51
N ASP A 67 23.92 4.94 13.59
CA ASP A 67 24.11 6.37 13.91
C ASP A 67 22.79 6.90 14.51
N ALA A 68 22.87 7.80 15.47
CA ALA A 68 21.70 8.38 16.11
C ALA A 68 20.72 8.95 15.07
N TYR A 69 21.21 9.49 13.95
CA TYR A 69 20.36 9.93 12.85
C TYR A 69 19.56 8.79 12.19
N GLU A 70 20.18 7.63 11.99
CA GLU A 70 19.56 6.44 11.40
C GLU A 70 18.55 5.79 12.37
N ALA A 71 18.88 5.71 13.66
CA ALA A 71 17.96 5.26 14.69
C ALA A 71 16.71 6.17 14.81
N HIS A 72 16.89 7.49 14.70
CA HIS A 72 15.77 8.42 14.65
C HIS A 72 14.96 8.28 13.35
N ALA A 73 15.61 8.12 12.20
CA ALA A 73 14.92 7.91 10.92
C ALA A 73 14.06 6.64 10.92
N MET A 74 14.58 5.53 11.47
CA MET A 74 13.81 4.29 11.65
C MET A 74 12.60 4.50 12.58
N LEU A 75 12.75 5.29 13.64
CA LEU A 75 11.65 5.65 14.53
C LEU A 75 10.59 6.50 13.80
N PHE A 76 11.02 7.45 12.96
CA PHE A 76 10.11 8.30 12.17
C PHE A 76 9.36 7.49 11.10
N GLU A 77 10.03 6.54 10.43
CA GLU A 77 9.38 5.63 9.48
C GLU A 77 8.34 4.74 10.17
N GLU A 78 8.64 4.24 11.37
CA GLU A 78 7.67 3.47 12.17
C GLU A 78 6.48 4.33 12.64
N THR A 79 6.70 5.64 12.89
CA THR A 79 5.59 6.56 13.21
C THR A 79 4.71 6.89 12.02
N ASP A 80 5.22 6.85 10.78
CA ASP A 80 4.45 7.22 9.60
C ASP A 80 3.75 6.01 8.96
N PHE A 81 4.42 4.85 8.97
CA PHE A 81 3.95 3.60 8.39
C PHE A 81 4.33 2.42 9.30
N PRO A 82 3.41 1.96 10.17
CA PRO A 82 3.74 0.90 11.13
C PRO A 82 3.99 -0.42 10.41
N SER A 83 5.02 -1.13 10.87
CA SER A 83 5.40 -2.47 10.41
C SER A 83 4.32 -3.50 10.75
N ALA A 84 4.24 -4.58 9.96
CA ALA A 84 3.45 -5.76 10.31
C ALA A 84 3.84 -6.36 11.67
N PHE A 85 5.09 -6.18 12.12
CA PHE A 85 5.54 -6.62 13.44
C PHE A 85 4.82 -5.87 14.57
N THR A 86 4.36 -4.66 14.32
CA THR A 86 3.54 -3.89 15.27
C THR A 86 2.11 -4.47 15.36
N CYS A 87 1.62 -5.11 14.29
CA CYS A 87 0.31 -5.77 14.25
C CYS A 87 0.34 -7.16 14.92
N GLN A 88 1.46 -7.87 14.82
CA GLN A 88 1.62 -9.26 15.28
C GLN A 88 1.15 -9.50 16.73
N PRO A 89 1.49 -8.67 17.75
CA PRO A 89 1.19 -9.00 19.15
C PRO A 89 -0.29 -9.11 19.48
N CYS A 90 -1.17 -8.52 18.65
CA CYS A 90 -2.62 -8.66 18.81
C CYS A 90 -3.23 -9.53 17.69
N HIS A 91 -2.66 -9.51 16.49
CA HIS A 91 -3.18 -10.20 15.31
C HIS A 91 -2.30 -11.38 14.88
N GLU A 92 -1.94 -12.23 15.83
CA GLU A 92 -0.98 -13.33 15.65
C GLU A 92 -1.35 -14.29 14.51
N ASP A 93 -2.62 -14.67 14.40
CA ASP A 93 -3.09 -15.59 13.36
C ASP A 93 -2.94 -14.99 11.96
N HIS A 94 -3.37 -13.74 11.77
CA HIS A 94 -3.25 -13.06 10.48
C HIS A 94 -1.78 -12.79 10.12
N PHE A 95 -0.95 -12.42 11.11
CA PHE A 95 0.49 -12.24 10.89
C PHE A 95 1.16 -13.54 10.47
N ARG A 96 0.87 -14.65 11.17
CA ARG A 96 1.42 -15.97 10.83
C ARG A 96 1.01 -16.44 9.43
N GLU A 97 -0.22 -16.15 9.03
CA GLU A 97 -0.71 -16.44 7.67
C GLU A 97 0.02 -15.56 6.65
N TRP A 98 0.10 -14.25 6.88
CA TRP A 98 0.73 -13.31 5.96
C TRP A 98 2.25 -13.49 5.85
N SER A 99 2.97 -13.78 6.94
CA SER A 99 4.43 -13.78 6.99
C SER A 99 5.11 -14.83 6.09
N VAL A 100 4.33 -15.80 5.62
CA VAL A 100 4.71 -16.88 4.70
C VAL A 100 4.12 -16.71 3.28
N SER A 101 3.37 -15.63 3.04
CA SER A 101 2.63 -15.39 1.79
C SER A 101 3.49 -14.82 0.66
N GLN A 102 3.00 -14.90 -0.59
CA GLN A 102 3.64 -14.20 -1.73
C GLN A 102 3.60 -12.68 -1.57
N HIS A 103 2.56 -12.16 -0.91
CA HIS A 103 2.43 -10.75 -0.59
C HIS A 103 3.58 -10.27 0.30
N ALA A 104 3.89 -11.00 1.37
CA ALA A 104 5.06 -10.73 2.19
C ALA A 104 6.38 -10.93 1.42
N TYR A 105 6.44 -11.94 0.55
CA TYR A 105 7.64 -12.23 -0.24
C TYR A 105 7.91 -11.23 -1.39
N ALA A 106 6.93 -10.40 -1.75
CA ALA A 106 6.88 -9.65 -3.01
C ALA A 106 8.13 -8.80 -3.29
N GLN A 107 8.67 -8.10 -2.28
CA GLN A 107 9.87 -7.28 -2.41
C GLN A 107 11.16 -8.07 -2.14
N LEU A 108 11.10 -9.19 -1.41
CA LEU A 108 12.27 -10.01 -1.08
C LEU A 108 12.64 -11.03 -2.16
N SER A 109 11.72 -11.32 -3.09
CA SER A 109 11.94 -12.27 -4.19
C SER A 109 13.18 -11.91 -5.03
N PRO A 110 14.21 -12.78 -5.11
CA PRO A 110 15.38 -12.54 -5.95
C PRO A 110 15.02 -12.48 -7.44
N VAL A 111 14.02 -13.25 -7.87
CA VAL A 111 13.52 -13.25 -9.24
C VAL A 111 12.94 -11.88 -9.59
N PHE A 112 12.10 -11.33 -8.70
CA PHE A 112 11.56 -9.98 -8.86
C PHE A 112 12.68 -8.93 -8.92
N ASN A 113 13.59 -8.93 -7.94
CA ASN A 113 14.66 -7.93 -7.87
C ASN A 113 15.58 -7.99 -9.11
N ALA A 114 15.90 -9.19 -9.60
CA ALA A 114 16.68 -9.37 -10.83
C ALA A 114 15.92 -8.88 -12.08
N MET A 115 14.62 -9.16 -12.18
CA MET A 115 13.77 -8.67 -13.27
C MET A 115 13.67 -7.15 -13.26
N GLN A 116 13.37 -6.56 -12.09
CA GLN A 116 13.30 -5.12 -11.91
C GLN A 116 14.62 -4.45 -12.30
N ALA A 117 15.76 -4.93 -11.78
CA ALA A 117 17.07 -4.38 -12.13
C ALA A 117 17.34 -4.45 -13.64
N THR A 118 16.98 -5.57 -14.27
CA THR A 118 17.14 -5.77 -15.71
C THR A 118 16.29 -4.79 -16.52
N ILE A 119 15.02 -4.64 -16.17
CA ILE A 119 14.11 -3.71 -16.86
C ILE A 119 14.55 -2.27 -16.64
N THR A 120 14.83 -1.86 -15.40
CA THR A 120 15.35 -0.52 -15.09
C THR A 120 16.59 -0.19 -15.91
N LYS A 121 17.54 -1.13 -16.02
CA LYS A 121 18.73 -0.97 -16.87
C LYS A 121 18.37 -0.84 -18.36
N ARG A 122 17.48 -1.69 -18.89
CA ARG A 122 17.07 -1.67 -20.30
C ARG A 122 16.29 -0.41 -20.67
N THR A 123 15.50 0.13 -19.76
CA THR A 123 14.69 1.33 -19.99
C THR A 123 15.42 2.60 -19.57
N ASN A 124 16.67 2.52 -19.12
CA ASN A 124 17.41 3.65 -18.55
C ASN A 124 16.58 4.40 -17.48
N GLY A 125 15.90 3.66 -16.61
CA GLY A 125 15.05 4.18 -15.54
C GLY A 125 13.68 4.74 -15.98
N THR A 126 13.38 4.85 -17.27
CA THR A 126 12.10 5.43 -17.75
C THR A 126 10.85 4.63 -17.39
N ASN A 127 11.01 3.36 -16.96
CA ASN A 127 9.92 2.56 -16.40
C ASN A 127 9.42 3.09 -15.03
N GLY A 128 10.21 3.94 -14.35
CA GLY A 128 9.82 4.59 -13.10
C GLY A 128 9.37 3.61 -12.00
N ASP A 129 8.32 3.98 -11.28
CA ASP A 129 7.74 3.23 -10.15
C ASP A 129 6.94 1.99 -10.56
N PHE A 130 6.92 1.62 -11.85
CA PHE A 130 6.02 0.60 -12.41
C PHE A 130 6.04 -0.74 -11.65
N CYS A 131 7.22 -1.18 -11.20
CA CYS A 131 7.40 -2.43 -10.45
C CYS A 131 7.03 -2.25 -8.97
N ILE A 132 7.58 -1.22 -8.33
CA ILE A 132 7.46 -1.04 -6.88
C ILE A 132 6.05 -0.63 -6.43
N ARG A 133 5.23 -0.05 -7.31
CA ARG A 133 3.83 0.26 -6.99
C ARG A 133 3.00 -0.99 -6.65
N CYS A 134 3.42 -2.20 -7.05
CA CYS A 134 2.74 -3.45 -6.66
C CYS A 134 3.55 -4.30 -5.69
N HIS A 135 4.88 -4.20 -5.71
CA HIS A 135 5.76 -5.08 -4.93
C HIS A 135 6.24 -4.48 -3.61
N THR A 136 6.20 -3.15 -3.45
CA THR A 136 6.54 -2.45 -2.19
C THR A 136 5.80 -1.11 -2.13
N GLN A 137 4.47 -1.16 -1.93
CA GLN A 137 3.61 0.02 -1.92
C GLN A 137 4.06 1.03 -0.88
N VAL A 138 4.50 0.56 0.29
CA VAL A 138 4.99 1.44 1.35
C VAL A 138 6.27 2.14 0.91
N GLY A 139 7.23 1.43 0.30
CA GLY A 139 8.44 2.06 -0.25
C GLY A 139 8.13 3.10 -1.31
N MET A 140 7.12 2.86 -2.16
CA MET A 140 6.63 3.85 -3.13
C MET A 140 6.00 5.07 -2.44
N ASN A 141 5.18 4.88 -1.40
CA ASN A 141 4.56 5.98 -0.64
C ASN A 141 5.60 6.79 0.16
N LEU A 142 6.68 6.15 0.63
CA LEU A 142 7.82 6.79 1.26
C LEU A 142 8.70 7.58 0.28
N GLY A 143 8.52 7.37 -1.03
CA GLY A 143 9.38 7.97 -2.04
C GLY A 143 10.79 7.36 -2.08
N GLU A 144 10.93 6.10 -1.65
CA GLU A 144 12.20 5.38 -1.75
C GLU A 144 12.67 5.30 -3.21
N PRO A 145 14.00 5.30 -3.45
CA PRO A 145 14.53 5.04 -4.78
C PRO A 145 13.94 3.76 -5.41
N VAL A 146 13.49 3.90 -6.66
CA VAL A 146 12.90 2.79 -7.45
C VAL A 146 13.81 1.57 -7.45
N HIS A 147 15.12 1.80 -7.54
CA HIS A 147 16.13 0.77 -7.47
C HIS A 147 17.09 1.05 -6.32
N MET A 148 17.00 0.22 -5.28
CA MET A 148 17.90 0.20 -4.14
C MET A 148 17.96 -1.21 -3.57
N SER A 149 19.00 -1.50 -2.80
CA SER A 149 19.12 -2.77 -2.09
C SER A 149 18.04 -2.89 -1.02
N ASN A 150 17.48 -4.08 -0.85
CA ASN A 150 16.57 -4.36 0.28
C ASN A 150 17.24 -4.15 1.64
N MET A 151 18.57 -4.24 1.72
CA MET A 151 19.32 -3.96 2.95
C MET A 151 19.22 -2.50 3.37
N ASP A 152 18.94 -1.60 2.42
CA ASP A 152 18.94 -0.15 2.63
C ASP A 152 17.51 0.41 2.63
N ARG A 153 16.48 -0.41 2.33
CA ARG A 153 15.06 -0.02 2.38
C ARG A 153 14.57 0.12 3.83
N ALA A 154 13.53 0.93 4.06
CA ALA A 154 12.82 0.91 5.34
C ALA A 154 12.34 -0.51 5.67
N GLN A 155 12.27 -0.86 6.96
CA GLN A 155 11.85 -2.20 7.36
C GLN A 155 10.46 -2.55 6.79
N VAL A 156 9.50 -1.63 6.92
CA VAL A 156 8.14 -1.79 6.39
C VAL A 156 8.08 -1.90 4.86
N SER A 157 9.03 -1.31 4.12
CA SER A 157 9.13 -1.44 2.67
C SER A 157 9.63 -2.83 2.23
N ARG A 158 10.41 -3.51 3.08
CA ARG A 158 10.90 -4.88 2.81
C ARG A 158 9.79 -5.92 2.96
N GLU A 159 8.74 -5.60 3.70
CA GLU A 159 7.57 -6.46 3.97
C GLU A 159 6.67 -6.65 2.74
N GLY A 160 7.04 -6.10 1.58
CA GLY A 160 6.30 -6.27 0.34
C GLY A 160 4.89 -5.66 0.42
N VAL A 161 3.87 -6.47 0.13
CA VAL A 161 2.46 -6.12 0.31
C VAL A 161 2.07 -6.42 1.77
N THR A 162 2.38 -5.48 2.67
CA THR A 162 2.18 -5.60 4.12
C THR A 162 0.75 -5.25 4.57
N CYS A 163 0.45 -5.37 5.87
CA CYS A 163 -0.87 -5.16 6.46
C CYS A 163 -1.46 -3.79 6.08
N ILE A 164 -0.67 -2.72 6.22
CA ILE A 164 -1.12 -1.34 5.99
C ILE A 164 -1.37 -1.03 4.51
N THR A 165 -0.79 -1.81 3.59
CA THR A 165 -1.09 -1.71 2.15
C THR A 165 -2.57 -1.95 1.87
N CYS A 166 -3.25 -2.78 2.65
CA CYS A 166 -4.67 -3.04 2.50
C CYS A 166 -5.53 -2.37 3.58
N HIS A 167 -5.01 -2.28 4.80
CA HIS A 167 -5.77 -1.82 5.97
C HIS A 167 -5.59 -0.34 6.27
N ARG A 168 -4.73 0.38 5.57
CA ARG A 168 -4.60 1.84 5.70
C ARG A 168 -4.67 2.56 4.35
N VAL A 169 -5.34 1.99 3.34
CA VAL A 169 -5.54 2.69 2.06
C VAL A 169 -6.35 3.95 2.30
N SER A 170 -5.92 5.10 1.79
CA SER A 170 -6.59 6.39 2.01
C SER A 170 -8.02 6.42 1.47
N GLY A 171 -8.33 5.65 0.42
CA GLY A 171 -9.68 5.52 -0.11
C GLY A 171 -9.77 4.53 -1.26
N ASP A 172 -10.99 4.32 -1.76
CA ASP A 172 -11.21 3.67 -3.05
C ASP A 172 -11.23 4.73 -4.15
N PHE A 173 -10.24 4.69 -5.02
CA PHE A 173 -10.11 5.64 -6.14
C PHE A 173 -10.68 5.08 -7.44
N GLY A 174 -11.20 3.85 -7.45
CA GLY A 174 -11.78 3.21 -8.64
C GLY A 174 -10.81 3.02 -9.80
N THR A 175 -9.49 3.06 -9.54
CA THR A 175 -8.46 2.94 -10.57
C THR A 175 -7.65 1.66 -10.40
N VAL A 176 -7.50 0.94 -11.50
CA VAL A 176 -6.65 -0.25 -11.56
C VAL A 176 -5.25 0.16 -12.02
N SER A 177 -4.43 0.59 -11.07
CA SER A 177 -3.13 1.24 -11.38
C SER A 177 -1.96 0.75 -10.54
N GLY A 178 -2.19 -0.09 -9.54
CA GLY A 178 -1.22 -0.48 -8.51
C GLY A 178 -0.90 0.62 -7.51
N ARG A 179 -1.16 1.89 -7.83
CA ARG A 179 -0.83 3.01 -6.94
C ARG A 179 -1.91 3.17 -5.88
N LEU A 180 -1.66 2.55 -4.73
CA LEU A 180 -2.48 2.71 -3.53
C LEU A 180 -1.86 3.80 -2.66
N ALA A 181 -2.59 4.89 -2.46
CA ALA A 181 -2.23 5.88 -1.45
C ALA A 181 -2.48 5.27 -0.07
N ILE A 182 -1.45 5.21 0.76
CA ILE A 182 -1.53 4.70 2.13
C ILE A 182 -1.61 5.89 3.08
N HIS A 183 -2.53 5.84 4.02
CA HIS A 183 -2.67 6.83 5.08
C HIS A 183 -1.40 6.86 5.92
N LYS A 184 -0.74 8.01 5.88
CA LYS A 184 0.46 8.33 6.65
C LYS A 184 0.08 8.76 8.06
N GLY A 185 0.64 8.12 9.08
CA GLY A 185 0.49 8.52 10.48
C GLY A 185 0.67 7.37 11.47
N PRO A 186 0.58 7.63 12.78
CA PRO A 186 0.92 6.66 13.82
C PRO A 186 0.03 5.43 13.84
N LEU A 187 0.47 4.39 14.55
CA LEU A 187 -0.32 3.17 14.80
C LEU A 187 -1.69 3.49 15.40
N THR A 188 -1.80 4.58 16.16
CA THR A 188 -3.02 5.01 16.85
C THR A 188 -4.11 5.55 15.92
N ASP A 189 -3.78 5.82 14.66
CA ASP A 189 -4.78 6.21 13.67
C ASP A 189 -5.71 5.04 13.31
N SER A 190 -6.70 5.33 12.48
CA SER A 190 -7.65 4.34 12.03
C SER A 190 -7.03 3.29 11.11
N VAL A 191 -7.60 2.09 11.18
CA VAL A 191 -7.42 1.02 10.20
C VAL A 191 -8.76 0.70 9.53
N LYS A 192 -8.72 0.08 8.36
CA LYS A 192 -9.90 -0.23 7.55
C LYS A 192 -10.14 -1.72 7.49
N GLY A 193 -11.39 -2.15 7.53
CA GLY A 193 -11.75 -3.55 7.41
C GLY A 193 -13.20 -3.77 6.99
N PRO A 194 -13.63 -5.02 6.79
CA PRO A 194 -14.96 -5.33 6.26
C PRO A 194 -16.08 -5.05 7.26
N THR A 195 -15.81 -5.18 8.56
CA THR A 195 -16.85 -5.20 9.61
C THR A 195 -16.82 -4.00 10.57
N GLY A 196 -15.78 -3.14 10.48
CA GLY A 196 -15.57 -2.00 11.36
C GLY A 196 -15.25 -2.35 12.82
N GLY A 197 -15.45 -1.38 13.70
CA GLY A 197 -14.96 -1.32 15.09
C GLY A 197 -15.61 -2.23 16.12
N ALA A 198 -16.59 -3.04 15.77
CA ALA A 198 -17.35 -3.79 16.77
C ALA A 198 -16.52 -4.79 17.61
N GLY A 199 -15.35 -5.24 17.12
CA GLY A 199 -14.39 -6.02 17.91
C GLY A 199 -13.42 -5.18 18.75
N LEU A 200 -13.22 -3.92 18.37
CA LEU A 200 -12.33 -2.94 19.02
C LEU A 200 -13.04 -2.14 20.11
N GLU A 201 -14.33 -1.82 19.93
CA GLU A 201 -15.14 -1.04 20.88
C GLU A 201 -15.03 -1.54 22.33
N PRO A 202 -15.17 -2.87 22.63
CA PRO A 202 -15.02 -3.36 24.00
C PRO A 202 -13.59 -3.26 24.53
N VAL A 203 -12.59 -3.29 23.65
CA VAL A 203 -11.18 -3.13 24.01
C VAL A 203 -10.92 -1.70 24.47
N LEU A 204 -11.45 -0.72 23.73
CA LEU A 204 -11.28 0.71 24.02
C LEU A 204 -12.18 1.22 25.15
N ALA A 205 -13.28 0.53 25.44
CA ALA A 205 -14.13 0.85 26.60
C ALA A 205 -13.42 0.63 27.93
N ASP A 206 -12.43 -0.28 27.99
CA ASP A 206 -11.63 -0.56 29.18
C ASP A 206 -10.13 -0.62 28.84
N LYS A 207 -9.58 0.53 28.42
CA LYS A 207 -8.16 0.69 28.07
C LYS A 207 -7.23 0.28 29.22
N MET A 208 -7.62 0.55 30.46
CA MET A 208 -6.83 0.22 31.66
C MET A 208 -6.69 -1.29 31.84
N ARG A 209 -7.80 -2.04 31.81
CA ARG A 209 -7.77 -3.51 31.90
C ARG A 209 -7.03 -4.13 30.74
N ASN A 210 -7.22 -3.59 29.53
CA ASN A 210 -6.58 -4.09 28.32
C ASN A 210 -5.15 -3.59 28.12
N ARG A 211 -4.66 -2.70 28.99
CA ARG A 211 -3.29 -2.14 29.00
C ARG A 211 -2.89 -1.53 27.66
N VAL A 212 -3.82 -0.84 27.01
CA VAL A 212 -3.62 -0.19 25.70
C VAL A 212 -3.87 1.31 25.78
N VAL A 213 -3.23 2.06 24.89
CA VAL A 213 -3.39 3.52 24.77
C VAL A 213 -3.58 3.91 23.30
N THR A 214 -4.34 4.99 23.08
CA THR A 214 -4.65 5.50 21.72
C THR A 214 -4.07 6.88 21.46
N GLU A 215 -3.51 7.55 22.49
CA GLU A 215 -2.82 8.81 22.28
C GLU A 215 -1.38 8.54 21.88
N PRO A 216 -0.83 9.15 20.81
CA PRO A 216 0.53 8.92 20.35
C PRO A 216 1.61 9.13 21.43
N ASP A 217 1.43 10.12 22.30
CA ASP A 217 2.42 10.49 23.31
C ASP A 217 2.25 9.79 24.67
N GLU A 218 1.16 9.06 24.88
CA GLU A 218 0.86 8.40 26.16
C GLU A 218 1.71 7.15 26.40
N VAL A 219 2.38 7.02 27.55
CA VAL A 219 3.19 5.82 27.82
C VAL A 219 2.29 4.58 27.94
N GLY A 220 2.49 3.61 27.06
CA GLY A 220 1.72 2.37 27.06
C GLY A 220 1.80 1.63 25.73
N ARG A 221 1.17 0.45 25.67
CA ARG A 221 1.06 -0.30 24.42
C ARG A 221 0.09 0.40 23.49
N LYS A 222 0.59 0.93 22.38
CA LYS A 222 -0.23 1.59 21.35
C LYS A 222 -1.19 0.60 20.69
N ILE A 223 -2.37 1.07 20.33
CA ILE A 223 -3.34 0.38 19.48
C ILE A 223 -4.00 1.40 18.55
N HIS A 224 -4.43 0.95 17.36
CA HIS A 224 -5.26 1.76 16.48
C HIS A 224 -6.54 2.22 17.20
N GLY A 225 -6.85 3.50 17.10
CA GLY A 225 -7.96 4.15 17.80
C GLY A 225 -9.31 3.85 17.18
N GLU A 226 -9.34 3.46 15.91
CA GLU A 226 -10.56 3.15 15.18
C GLU A 226 -10.35 1.98 14.22
N ALA A 227 -11.43 1.26 13.93
CA ALA A 227 -11.51 0.36 12.79
C ALA A 227 -12.72 0.73 11.94
N GLU A 228 -12.46 1.34 10.79
CA GLU A 228 -13.45 1.82 9.84
C GLU A 228 -13.99 0.68 8.97
N LYS A 229 -15.27 0.79 8.59
CA LYS A 229 -15.82 -0.07 7.54
C LYS A 229 -15.34 0.41 6.18
N PHE A 230 -14.75 -0.49 5.41
CA PHE A 230 -14.31 -0.22 4.05
C PHE A 230 -14.84 -1.31 3.12
N PHE A 231 -15.84 -0.96 2.31
CA PHE A 231 -16.53 -1.92 1.45
C PHE A 231 -15.63 -2.45 0.32
N ALA A 232 -14.80 -1.60 -0.28
CA ALA A 232 -13.98 -1.98 -1.44
C ALA A 232 -13.08 -3.20 -1.15
N ILE A 233 -12.52 -3.34 0.07
CA ILE A 233 -11.68 -4.51 0.44
C ILE A 233 -12.43 -5.85 0.35
N THR A 234 -13.76 -5.82 0.27
CA THR A 234 -14.61 -7.02 0.12
C THR A 234 -14.96 -7.34 -1.33
N THR A 235 -14.53 -6.50 -2.29
CA THR A 235 -14.85 -6.67 -3.70
C THR A 235 -13.65 -7.16 -4.51
N PRO A 236 -13.86 -7.87 -5.63
CA PRO A 236 -12.80 -8.27 -6.55
C PRO A 236 -11.97 -7.12 -7.11
N GLU A 237 -12.60 -5.95 -7.33
CA GLU A 237 -11.98 -4.74 -7.88
C GLU A 237 -10.78 -4.29 -7.05
N PHE A 238 -10.84 -4.45 -5.73
CA PHE A 238 -9.74 -4.09 -4.86
C PHE A 238 -8.46 -4.87 -5.18
N CYS A 239 -8.57 -6.19 -5.35
CA CYS A 239 -7.48 -7.04 -5.80
C CYS A 239 -7.03 -6.70 -7.23
N GLY A 240 -8.00 -6.34 -8.09
CA GLY A 240 -7.76 -5.89 -9.46
C GLY A 240 -6.78 -4.73 -9.53
N SER A 241 -6.71 -3.87 -8.51
CA SER A 241 -5.76 -2.75 -8.43
C SER A 241 -4.31 -3.19 -8.70
N CYS A 242 -3.92 -4.38 -8.29
CA CYS A 242 -2.58 -4.95 -8.54
C CYS A 242 -2.59 -6.09 -9.56
N HIS A 243 -3.71 -6.80 -9.71
CA HIS A 243 -3.85 -8.01 -10.55
C HIS A 243 -4.52 -7.78 -11.93
N ASP A 244 -4.39 -6.57 -12.49
CA ASP A 244 -4.70 -6.25 -13.88
C ASP A 244 -3.65 -5.25 -14.38
N VAL A 245 -2.52 -5.75 -14.88
CA VAL A 245 -1.33 -4.94 -15.16
C VAL A 245 -1.27 -4.59 -16.64
N THR A 246 -1.35 -3.29 -16.93
CA THR A 246 -1.17 -2.75 -18.28
C THR A 246 0.10 -1.89 -18.34
N LEU A 247 0.91 -2.10 -19.37
CA LEU A 247 2.08 -1.28 -19.70
C LEU A 247 1.65 0.11 -20.21
N PHE A 248 2.56 1.07 -20.18
CA PHE A 248 2.29 2.44 -20.63
C PHE A 248 1.87 2.54 -22.11
N ASN A 249 2.24 1.55 -22.93
CA ASN A 249 1.86 1.46 -24.35
C ASN A 249 0.51 0.75 -24.58
N GLY A 250 -0.22 0.39 -23.50
CA GLY A 250 -1.49 -0.32 -23.57
C GLY A 250 -1.37 -1.83 -23.71
N PHE A 251 -0.16 -2.40 -23.76
CA PHE A 251 0.03 -3.85 -23.74
C PHE A 251 -0.34 -4.42 -22.37
N ARG A 252 -1.17 -5.47 -22.35
CA ARG A 252 -1.67 -6.09 -21.12
C ARG A 252 -0.69 -7.19 -20.71
N LEU A 253 0.01 -6.95 -19.61
CA LEU A 253 1.07 -7.82 -19.10
C LEU A 253 0.51 -8.93 -18.20
N GLU A 254 -0.49 -8.59 -17.40
CA GLU A 254 -1.25 -9.50 -16.54
C GLU A 254 -2.72 -9.10 -16.65
N GLU A 255 -3.60 -10.06 -16.93
CA GLU A 255 -5.03 -9.80 -17.16
C GLU A 255 -5.91 -10.56 -16.16
N ALA A 256 -5.37 -11.00 -15.04
CA ALA A 256 -6.05 -11.93 -14.13
C ALA A 256 -7.42 -11.42 -13.66
N PHE A 257 -7.54 -10.14 -13.31
CA PHE A 257 -8.83 -9.54 -12.95
C PHE A 257 -9.81 -9.45 -14.12
N THR A 258 -9.31 -9.13 -15.32
CA THR A 258 -10.13 -9.13 -16.53
C THR A 258 -10.63 -10.53 -16.88
N GLU A 259 -9.74 -11.52 -16.85
CA GLU A 259 -10.08 -12.93 -17.08
C GLU A 259 -11.11 -13.41 -16.05
N TYR A 260 -10.91 -13.07 -14.78
CA TYR A 260 -11.86 -13.34 -13.71
C TYR A 260 -13.26 -12.78 -14.04
N LYS A 261 -13.36 -11.53 -14.51
CA LYS A 261 -14.65 -10.91 -14.89
C LYS A 261 -15.42 -11.64 -15.98
N HIS A 262 -14.73 -12.49 -16.76
CA HIS A 262 -15.32 -13.32 -17.81
C HIS A 262 -15.36 -14.81 -17.44
N SER A 263 -15.13 -15.14 -16.17
CA SER A 263 -15.09 -16.52 -15.68
C SER A 263 -16.42 -16.98 -15.09
N ILE A 264 -16.59 -18.31 -15.03
CA ILE A 264 -17.71 -18.94 -14.33
C ILE A 264 -17.79 -18.57 -12.84
N ALA A 265 -16.65 -18.21 -12.22
CA ALA A 265 -16.61 -17.82 -10.82
C ALA A 265 -17.26 -16.44 -10.62
N ALA A 266 -16.97 -15.48 -11.51
CA ALA A 266 -17.63 -14.17 -11.50
C ALA A 266 -19.12 -14.29 -11.83
N ASP A 267 -19.49 -15.11 -12.81
CA ASP A 267 -20.91 -15.38 -13.14
C ASP A 267 -21.68 -15.98 -11.95
N ALA A 268 -21.02 -16.80 -11.14
CA ALA A 268 -21.57 -17.36 -9.90
C ALA A 268 -21.53 -16.39 -8.70
N GLY A 269 -20.97 -15.19 -8.86
CA GLY A 269 -20.85 -14.18 -7.80
C GLY A 269 -19.75 -14.47 -6.76
N HIS A 270 -18.83 -15.40 -7.04
CA HIS A 270 -17.69 -15.68 -6.17
C HIS A 270 -16.63 -14.60 -6.32
N THR A 271 -16.22 -14.00 -5.22
CA THR A 271 -15.17 -12.98 -5.19
C THR A 271 -13.76 -13.58 -5.15
N CYS A 272 -12.74 -12.78 -5.43
CA CYS A 272 -11.34 -13.18 -5.24
C CYS A 272 -11.11 -13.70 -3.81
N GLN A 273 -11.69 -13.01 -2.83
CA GLN A 273 -11.59 -13.30 -1.41
C GLN A 273 -12.20 -14.67 -1.05
N ASP A 274 -13.29 -15.08 -1.71
CA ASP A 274 -13.95 -16.36 -1.42
C ASP A 274 -13.03 -17.56 -1.69
N CYS A 275 -12.20 -17.47 -2.73
CA CYS A 275 -11.25 -18.53 -3.08
C CYS A 275 -9.86 -18.33 -2.45
N HIS A 276 -9.36 -17.09 -2.40
CA HIS A 276 -7.97 -16.80 -1.98
C HIS A 276 -7.82 -16.46 -0.49
N MET A 277 -8.91 -16.12 0.19
CA MET A 277 -8.95 -15.80 1.62
C MET A 277 -9.94 -16.68 2.40
N GLY A 278 -10.37 -17.79 1.80
CA GLY A 278 -11.27 -18.78 2.40
C GLY A 278 -10.55 -19.87 3.20
N LEU A 279 -11.27 -20.96 3.49
CA LEU A 279 -10.72 -22.12 4.21
C LEU A 279 -9.70 -22.90 3.38
N GLU A 280 -10.04 -23.18 2.13
CA GLU A 280 -9.22 -23.92 1.17
C GLU A 280 -8.79 -22.99 0.03
N PRO A 281 -7.48 -22.74 -0.16
CA PRO A 281 -6.99 -21.92 -1.26
C PRO A 281 -7.49 -22.40 -2.63
N GLY A 282 -8.00 -21.46 -3.42
CA GLY A 282 -8.49 -21.70 -4.78
C GLY A 282 -9.92 -22.26 -4.85
N LYS A 283 -10.62 -22.42 -3.72
CA LYS A 283 -12.00 -22.90 -3.69
C LYS A 283 -12.90 -21.98 -2.87
N PRO A 284 -14.14 -21.68 -3.31
CA PRO A 284 -15.10 -20.88 -2.56
C PRO A 284 -15.71 -21.70 -1.41
N SER A 285 -14.87 -22.07 -0.45
CA SER A 285 -15.13 -23.04 0.62
C SER A 285 -15.72 -22.40 1.88
N GLY A 286 -16.08 -21.11 1.80
CA GLY A 286 -16.48 -20.33 2.95
C GLY A 286 -15.30 -19.91 3.81
N TYR A 287 -15.59 -19.52 5.05
CA TYR A 287 -14.64 -18.85 5.93
C TYR A 287 -14.65 -19.44 7.33
N ARG A 288 -13.54 -19.26 8.04
CA ARG A 288 -13.46 -19.58 9.46
C ARG A 288 -14.25 -18.55 10.27
N GLU A 289 -14.89 -18.98 11.35
CA GLU A 289 -15.40 -18.09 12.40
C GLU A 289 -14.40 -18.09 13.56
N GLY A 290 -13.97 -16.92 14.03
CA GLY A 290 -12.97 -16.83 15.08
C GLY A 290 -12.70 -15.42 15.56
N HIS A 291 -11.68 -15.28 16.40
CA HIS A 291 -11.28 -14.01 16.99
C HIS A 291 -10.24 -13.34 16.09
N ALA A 292 -10.49 -12.08 15.72
CA ALA A 292 -9.56 -11.36 14.85
C ALA A 292 -8.29 -10.92 15.58
N ALA A 293 -8.38 -10.77 16.89
CA ALA A 293 -7.28 -10.35 17.74
C ALA A 293 -7.41 -10.92 19.15
N VAL A 294 -6.27 -11.03 19.83
CA VAL A 294 -6.14 -11.28 21.27
C VAL A 294 -5.43 -10.08 21.88
N VAL A 295 -6.11 -9.33 22.76
CA VAL A 295 -5.56 -8.13 23.40
C VAL A 295 -5.42 -8.39 24.89
N ALA A 296 -4.21 -8.23 25.43
CA ALA A 296 -3.90 -8.56 26.82
C ALA A 296 -4.36 -9.98 27.24
N GLY A 297 -4.20 -10.96 26.34
CA GLY A 297 -4.62 -12.34 26.55
C GLY A 297 -6.14 -12.57 26.46
N GLN A 298 -6.92 -11.54 26.12
CA GLN A 298 -8.38 -11.63 25.97
C GLN A 298 -8.74 -11.65 24.48
N PRO A 299 -9.41 -12.71 24.00
CA PRO A 299 -9.87 -12.73 22.61
C PRO A 299 -10.97 -11.69 22.39
N THR A 300 -10.91 -11.01 21.25
CA THR A 300 -11.98 -10.11 20.78
C THR A 300 -13.28 -10.88 20.48
N ARG A 301 -14.37 -10.25 20.06
CA ARG A 301 -15.58 -11.01 19.68
C ARG A 301 -15.32 -11.91 18.46
N LYS A 302 -16.08 -13.01 18.33
CA LYS A 302 -16.03 -13.86 17.12
C LYS A 302 -16.63 -13.15 15.91
N ARG A 303 -16.05 -13.39 14.75
CA ARG A 303 -16.55 -13.00 13.43
C ARG A 303 -15.97 -13.89 12.33
N LYS A 304 -16.52 -13.77 11.11
CA LYS A 304 -15.88 -14.21 9.87
C LYS A 304 -14.42 -13.76 9.85
N LEU A 305 -13.50 -14.70 9.71
CA LEU A 305 -12.07 -14.50 9.52
C LEU A 305 -11.69 -14.82 8.07
N THR A 306 -10.92 -13.93 7.49
CA THR A 306 -10.31 -14.10 6.17
C THR A 306 -8.90 -14.61 6.35
N ASN A 307 -8.52 -15.62 5.58
CA ASN A 307 -7.17 -16.15 5.57
C ASN A 307 -6.23 -15.18 4.85
N HIS A 308 -5.09 -14.85 5.46
CA HIS A 308 -4.07 -13.97 4.88
C HIS A 308 -2.86 -14.71 4.29
N TYR A 309 -2.99 -16.02 4.03
CA TYR A 309 -1.90 -16.85 3.53
C TYR A 309 -1.51 -16.54 2.08
N PHE A 310 -2.44 -16.01 1.26
CA PHE A 310 -2.25 -15.64 -0.15
C PHE A 310 -1.23 -16.54 -0.86
N ALA A 311 -1.60 -17.82 -0.99
CA ALA A 311 -0.77 -18.96 -1.43
C ALA A 311 0.70 -18.59 -1.73
N GLY A 312 1.54 -18.76 -0.70
CA GLY A 312 2.98 -18.45 -0.68
C GLY A 312 3.84 -19.26 -1.65
N PRO A 313 5.14 -18.96 -1.77
CA PRO A 313 6.06 -19.85 -2.47
C PRO A 313 6.18 -21.16 -1.69
N ASP A 314 6.05 -22.31 -2.36
CA ASP A 314 6.24 -23.63 -1.73
C ASP A 314 7.63 -23.77 -1.09
N HIS A 315 8.62 -23.03 -1.60
CA HIS A 315 9.96 -22.92 -1.06
C HIS A 315 10.54 -21.52 -1.28
N SER A 316 11.09 -20.91 -0.23
CA SER A 316 11.84 -19.66 -0.32
C SER A 316 13.27 -19.94 -0.76
N VAL A 317 13.75 -19.23 -1.78
CA VAL A 317 15.14 -19.33 -2.26
C VAL A 317 16.09 -18.32 -1.60
N ILE A 318 15.62 -17.61 -0.57
CA ILE A 318 16.47 -16.70 0.23
C ILE A 318 16.80 -17.30 1.59
N HIS A 319 17.74 -16.65 2.27
CA HIS A 319 18.22 -17.06 3.58
C HIS A 319 17.06 -17.26 4.58
N PRO A 320 17.02 -18.35 5.37
CA PRO A 320 15.88 -18.67 6.23
C PRO A 320 15.67 -17.67 7.38
N LEU A 321 16.69 -16.88 7.73
CA LEU A 321 16.51 -15.75 8.66
C LEU A 321 15.76 -14.57 8.04
N LEU A 322 15.70 -14.46 6.71
CA LEU A 322 14.98 -13.39 6.02
C LEU A 322 13.52 -13.76 5.73
N PHE A 323 13.24 -15.04 5.45
CA PHE A 323 11.88 -15.47 5.15
C PHE A 323 11.66 -16.94 5.52
N PRO A 324 10.51 -17.28 6.15
CA PRO A 324 9.37 -16.42 6.50
C PRO A 324 9.68 -15.29 7.50
N PHE A 325 8.89 -14.22 7.47
CA PHE A 325 9.12 -13.11 8.40
C PHE A 325 8.93 -13.54 9.85
N ASN A 326 9.87 -13.13 10.70
CA ASN A 326 9.87 -13.38 12.13
C ASN A 326 10.27 -12.11 12.89
N ALA A 327 9.35 -11.53 13.66
CA ALA A 327 9.63 -10.28 14.38
C ALA A 327 10.81 -10.37 15.34
N ASP A 328 10.99 -11.50 16.04
CA ASP A 328 12.09 -11.64 17.00
C ASP A 328 13.46 -11.61 16.30
N VAL A 329 13.55 -12.18 15.09
CA VAL A 329 14.79 -12.15 14.30
C VAL A 329 15.06 -10.73 13.81
N TYR A 330 14.04 -10.09 13.22
CA TYR A 330 14.16 -8.75 12.64
C TYR A 330 14.35 -7.63 13.67
N GLN A 331 13.94 -7.84 14.93
CA GLN A 331 14.21 -6.92 16.03
C GLN A 331 15.63 -7.05 16.60
N ARG A 332 16.32 -8.17 16.36
CA ARG A 332 17.63 -8.48 16.95
C ARG A 332 18.78 -8.35 15.96
N TRP A 333 18.53 -8.55 14.68
CA TRP A 333 19.57 -8.66 13.67
C TRP A 333 19.26 -7.77 12.47
N THR A 334 20.29 -7.13 11.92
CA THR A 334 20.19 -6.43 10.66
C THR A 334 20.12 -7.40 9.49
N MET A 335 19.55 -6.99 8.36
CA MET A 335 19.52 -7.84 7.15
C MET A 335 20.92 -8.24 6.70
N ARG A 336 21.93 -7.38 6.87
CA ARG A 336 23.35 -7.69 6.56
C ARG A 336 23.90 -8.81 7.45
N GLN A 337 23.60 -8.79 8.75
CA GLN A 337 24.00 -9.86 9.66
C GLN A 337 23.25 -11.17 9.34
N MET A 338 21.97 -11.08 9.00
CA MET A 338 21.16 -12.25 8.67
C MET A 338 21.67 -12.99 7.43
N ILE A 339 22.09 -12.28 6.37
CA ILE A 339 22.56 -12.92 5.13
C ILE A 339 23.96 -13.53 5.25
N THR A 340 24.78 -13.07 6.19
CA THR A 340 26.13 -13.59 6.42
C THR A 340 26.17 -14.67 7.50
N PHE A 341 25.06 -14.90 8.22
CA PHE A 341 24.97 -15.94 9.24
C PHE A 341 25.00 -17.33 8.60
N ASP A 342 25.92 -18.18 9.03
CA ASP A 342 25.93 -19.58 8.59
C ASP A 342 24.93 -20.40 9.41
N TRP A 343 23.70 -20.51 8.89
CA TRP A 343 22.64 -21.28 9.54
C TRP A 343 22.81 -22.80 9.42
N LYS A 344 23.79 -23.27 8.63
CA LYS A 344 24.07 -24.70 8.43
C LYS A 344 25.32 -25.20 9.18
N ALA A 345 26.04 -24.31 9.85
CA ALA A 345 27.29 -24.59 10.55
C ALA A 345 27.16 -25.57 11.73
#